data_AF-A0A7W9JHA2-F1
#
_entry.id   AF-A0A7W9JHA2-F1
#
_cell.length_a   1.000
_cell.length_b   1.000
_cell.length_c   1.000
_cell.angle_alpha   90.00
_cell.angle_beta   90.00
_cell.angle_gamma   90.00
#
_symmetry.space_group_name_H-M   'P 1'
#
loop_
_entity.id
_entity.type
_entity.pdbx_description
1 polymer ?
#
loop_
_entity_poly.entity_id
_entity_poly.type
_entity_poly.pdbx_seq_one_letter_code
_entity_poly.pdbx_strand_id
1 'polypeptide(L)'
;MRMQFLNDPRGGASRWRLLSGNNRPLAMGRMGTRSPRDELAAVRRLVRDAEPTLRRDRDGSWRWELVADDGPEVRCPGAFARRIDARRSFRRFSEAVEQATVTAGPPLSREPGPLTARMGEPRR
;
A
#
# COMPACT_ATOMS: atom_id res chain seq x y z
N MET A 1 8.72 -8.55 6.70
CA MET A 1 7.55 -7.77 6.20
C MET A 1 7.98 -7.09 4.90
N ARG A 2 7.09 -6.83 3.94
CA ARG A 2 7.51 -6.19 2.68
C ARG A 2 6.59 -5.05 2.25
N MET A 3 7.18 -3.93 1.87
CA MET A 3 6.49 -2.77 1.32
C MET A 3 6.56 -2.87 -0.20
N GLN A 4 5.41 -3.15 -0.81
CA GLN A 4 5.29 -3.32 -2.25
C GLN A 4 4.84 -2.01 -2.90
N PHE A 5 5.63 -1.52 -3.84
CA PHE A 5 5.32 -0.34 -4.65
C PHE A 5 4.66 -0.76 -5.96
N LEU A 6 3.50 -0.16 -6.24
CA LEU A 6 2.70 -0.34 -7.44
C LEU A 6 2.88 0.92 -8.28
N ASN A 7 3.70 0.81 -9.33
CA ASN A 7 3.95 1.91 -10.25
C ASN A 7 2.85 1.93 -11.31
N ASP A 8 2.27 3.09 -11.57
CA ASP A 8 1.36 3.28 -12.68
C ASP A 8 2.16 3.63 -13.94
N PRO A 9 2.21 2.74 -14.96
CA PRO A 9 3.01 2.99 -16.15
C PRO A 9 2.47 4.11 -17.05
N ARG A 10 1.29 4.67 -16.74
CA ARG A 10 0.66 5.78 -17.47
C ARG A 10 0.92 7.13 -16.81
N GLY A 11 1.79 7.19 -15.80
CA GLY A 11 2.09 8.42 -15.05
C GLY A 11 1.02 8.76 -14.00
N GLY A 12 0.14 7.82 -13.65
CA GLY A 12 -0.80 7.98 -12.54
C GLY A 12 -0.11 7.99 -11.18
N ALA A 13 -0.87 8.32 -10.13
CA ALA A 13 -0.34 8.33 -8.77
C ALA A 13 0.13 6.94 -8.35
N SER A 14 1.45 6.80 -8.17
CA SER A 14 2.06 5.58 -7.63
C SER A 14 1.54 5.32 -6.22
N ARG A 15 1.31 4.05 -5.91
CA ARG A 15 0.75 3.62 -4.63
C ARG A 15 1.62 2.55 -4.03
N TRP A 16 1.59 2.41 -2.72
CA TRP A 16 2.28 1.33 -2.04
C TRP A 16 1.35 0.62 -1.08
N ARG A 17 1.67 -0.65 -0.80
CA ARG A 17 1.00 -1.45 0.21
C ARG A 17 2.01 -2.19 1.06
N LEU A 18 1.82 -2.16 2.37
CA LEU A 18 2.60 -2.96 3.29
C LEU A 18 1.95 -4.33 3.43
N LEU A 19 2.70 -5.37 3.07
CA LEU A 19 2.26 -6.75 3.15
C LEU A 19 2.87 -7.43 4.38
N SER A 20 2.01 -8.15 5.10
CA SER A 20 2.43 -9.08 6.14
C SER A 20 3.16 -10.30 5.55
N GLY A 21 3.75 -11.14 6.40
CA GLY A 21 4.37 -12.42 6.00
C GLY A 21 3.40 -13.32 5.20
N ASN A 22 2.10 -13.24 5.49
CA ASN A 22 1.05 -14.00 4.80
C ASN A 22 0.47 -13.27 3.57
N ASN A 23 1.19 -12.31 2.98
CA ASN A 23 0.73 -11.45 1.88
C ASN A 23 -0.56 -10.65 2.17
N ARG A 24 -0.99 -10.58 3.43
CA ARG A 24 -2.13 -9.75 3.81
C ARG A 24 -1.72 -8.28 3.85
N PRO A 25 -2.45 -7.37 3.17
CA PRO A 25 -2.19 -5.94 3.30
C PRO A 25 -2.49 -5.51 4.73
N LEU A 26 -1.53 -4.80 5.33
CA LEU A 26 -1.64 -4.20 6.66
C LEU A 26 -1.96 -2.70 6.57
N ALA A 27 -1.44 -2.05 5.54
CA ALA A 27 -1.65 -0.64 5.25
C ALA A 27 -1.45 -0.37 3.76
N MET A 28 -2.03 0.72 3.30
CA MET A 28 -1.83 1.25 1.96
C MET A 28 -1.50 2.73 2.08
N GLY A 29 -0.66 3.23 1.17
CA GLY A 29 -0.36 4.64 1.10
C GLY A 29 -0.17 5.10 -0.33
N ARG A 30 -0.15 6.43 -0.48
CA ARG A 30 0.12 7.07 -1.75
C ARG A 30 1.60 7.41 -1.81
N MET A 31 2.26 6.98 -2.88
CA MET A 31 3.64 7.35 -3.13
C MET A 31 3.66 8.76 -3.70
N GLY A 32 4.46 9.62 -3.09
CA GLY A 32 4.75 10.94 -3.63
C GLY A 32 5.81 10.88 -4.74
N THR A 33 6.58 11.95 -4.88
CA THR A 33 7.73 12.05 -5.79
C THR A 33 8.99 11.37 -5.26
N ARG A 34 8.95 10.83 -4.02
CA ARG A 34 10.09 10.25 -3.31
C ARG A 34 10.43 8.86 -3.83
N SER A 35 11.70 8.46 -3.72
CA SER A 35 12.11 7.07 -4.00
C SER A 35 11.46 6.10 -3.00
N PRO A 36 11.25 4.82 -3.37
CA PRO A 36 10.67 3.81 -2.48
C PRO A 36 11.36 3.68 -1.11
N ARG A 37 12.68 3.86 -1.07
CA ARG A 37 13.47 3.82 0.17
C ARG A 37 13.22 5.04 1.05
N ASP A 38 13.22 6.23 0.48
CA ASP A 38 12.90 7.48 1.19
C ASP A 38 11.47 7.48 1.70
N GLU A 39 10.53 6.95 0.91
CA GLU A 39 9.13 6.80 1.33
C GLU A 39 9.01 5.87 2.55
N LEU A 40 9.69 4.72 2.56
CA LEU A 40 9.72 3.84 3.73
C LEU A 40 10.33 4.54 4.96
N ALA A 41 11.41 5.30 4.78
CA ALA A 41 12.03 6.05 5.87
C ALA A 41 11.09 7.14 6.41
N ALA A 42 10.38 7.85 5.53
CA ALA A 42 9.39 8.85 5.90
C ALA A 42 8.22 8.21 6.67
N VAL A 43 7.70 7.07 6.19
CA VAL A 43 6.64 6.31 6.89
C VAL A 43 7.13 5.85 8.27
N ARG A 44 8.35 5.32 8.38
CA ARG A 44 8.95 4.93 9.68
C ARG A 44 9.02 6.08 10.66
N ARG A 45 9.40 7.28 10.21
CA ARG A 45 9.40 8.47 11.05
C ARG A 45 7.98 8.87 11.44
N LEU A 46 7.06 8.84 10.48
CA LEU A 46 5.66 9.19 10.68
C LEU A 46 4.99 8.29 11.73
N VAL A 47 5.19 6.97 11.69
CA VAL A 47 4.54 6.08 12.68
C VAL A 47 5.06 6.26 14.11
N ARG A 48 6.24 6.87 14.28
CA ARG A 48 6.84 7.15 15.59
C ARG A 48 6.42 8.50 16.14
N ASP A 49 6.24 9.48 15.25
CA ASP A 49 6.00 10.88 15.60
C ASP A 49 4.50 11.23 15.60
N ALA A 50 3.71 10.60 14.73
CA ALA A 50 2.29 10.88 14.55
C ALA A 50 1.39 9.79 15.15
N GLU A 51 0.27 10.24 15.72
CA GLU A 51 -0.80 9.36 16.15
C GLU A 51 -1.81 9.10 15.02
N PRO A 52 -2.39 7.88 14.95
CA PRO A 52 -3.41 7.57 13.96
C PRO A 52 -4.71 8.32 14.26
N THR A 53 -5.25 8.96 13.24
CA THR A 53 -6.61 9.50 13.28
C THR A 53 -7.60 8.35 13.12
N LEU A 54 -8.39 8.08 14.16
CA LEU A 54 -9.46 7.08 14.12
C LEU A 54 -10.77 7.75 13.73
N ARG A 55 -11.27 7.45 12.53
CA ARG A 55 -12.56 7.94 12.06
C ARG A 55 -13.62 6.85 12.13
N ARG A 56 -14.84 7.24 12.50
CA ARG A 56 -16.03 6.38 12.43
C ARG A 56 -16.84 6.74 11.21
N ASP A 57 -17.15 5.73 10.40
CA ASP A 57 -17.98 5.84 9.23
C ASP A 57 -19.47 5.90 9.54
N ARG A 58 -20.25 6.29 8.53
CA ARG A 58 -21.72 6.32 8.60
C ARG A 58 -22.29 4.93 8.91
N ASP A 59 -21.65 3.89 8.41
CA ASP A 59 -22.02 2.48 8.65
C ASP A 59 -21.60 1.96 10.04
N GLY A 60 -21.11 2.83 10.93
CA GLY A 60 -20.63 2.46 12.28
C GLY A 60 -19.27 1.78 12.32
N SER A 61 -18.66 1.54 11.15
CA SER A 61 -17.31 0.99 11.03
C SER A 61 -16.25 2.03 11.39
N TRP A 62 -15.06 1.56 11.75
CA TRP A 62 -13.92 2.35 12.16
C TRP A 62 -12.80 2.20 11.15
N ARG A 63 -12.18 3.33 10.78
CA ARG A 63 -11.00 3.37 9.92
C ARG A 63 -9.92 4.19 10.61
N TRP A 64 -8.67 3.83 10.33
CA TRP A 64 -7.53 4.60 10.79
C TRP A 64 -6.77 5.16 9.59
N GLU A 65 -6.40 6.43 9.69
CA GLU A 65 -5.58 7.15 8.72
C GLU A 65 -4.44 7.86 9.46
N LEU A 66 -3.32 8.01 8.77
CA LEU A 66 -2.14 8.70 9.24
C LEU A 66 -1.75 9.67 8.12
N VAL A 67 -1.91 10.96 8.40
CA VAL A 67 -1.66 12.03 7.45
C VAL A 67 -0.61 12.94 8.08
N ALA A 68 0.39 13.34 7.30
CA ALA A 68 1.33 14.40 7.66
C ALA A 68 1.25 15.52 6.64
N ASP A 69 1.31 16.77 7.09
CA ASP A 69 1.15 17.98 6.28
C ASP A 69 2.06 18.03 5.03
N ASP A 70 3.29 17.51 5.12
CA ASP A 70 4.23 17.38 3.99
C ASP A 70 4.64 15.91 3.72
N GLY A 71 3.86 14.97 4.25
CA GLY A 71 4.29 13.58 4.44
C GLY A 71 3.53 12.55 3.61
N PRO A 72 3.90 11.27 3.79
CA PRO A 72 3.16 10.17 3.19
C PRO A 72 1.78 10.05 3.84
N GLU A 73 0.76 9.87 3.01
CA GLU A 73 -0.59 9.52 3.47
C GLU A 73 -0.69 8.00 3.60
N VAL A 74 -1.03 7.52 4.80
CA VAL A 74 -1.19 6.10 5.10
C VAL A 74 -2.59 5.83 5.60
N ARG A 75 -3.20 4.75 5.12
CA ARG A 75 -4.54 4.34 5.53
C ARG A 75 -4.64 2.83 5.71
N CYS A 76 -5.60 2.44 6.54
CA CYS A 76 -5.96 1.04 6.70
C CYS A 76 -6.52 0.44 5.40
N PRO A 77 -6.31 -0.87 5.16
CA PRO A 77 -6.78 -1.53 3.96
C PRO A 77 -8.29 -1.80 3.94
N GLY A 78 -8.94 -1.76 5.10
CA GLY A 78 -10.37 -2.00 5.25
C GLY A 78 -10.93 -1.31 6.50
N ALA A 79 -12.22 -1.49 6.74
CA ALA A 79 -12.90 -0.94 7.91
C ALA A 79 -13.04 -2.00 9.01
N PHE A 80 -13.08 -1.55 10.26
CA PHE A 80 -13.13 -2.40 11.45
C PHE A 80 -14.45 -2.21 12.18
N ALA A 81 -15.03 -3.26 12.75
CA ALA A 81 -16.27 -3.13 13.49
C ALA A 81 -16.12 -2.30 14.79
N ARG A 82 -14.92 -2.26 15.39
CA ARG A 82 -14.66 -1.58 16.66
C ARG A 82 -13.42 -0.69 16.60
N ARG A 83 -13.44 0.38 17.39
CA ARG A 83 -12.31 1.30 17.56
C ARG A 83 -11.03 0.59 18.01
N ILE A 84 -11.17 -0.41 18.90
CA ILE A 84 -10.04 -1.18 19.41
C ILE A 84 -9.38 -2.04 18.33
N ASP A 85 -10.15 -2.58 17.38
CA ASP A 85 -9.63 -3.36 16.26
C ASP A 85 -8.85 -2.47 15.30
N ALA A 86 -9.34 -1.26 15.03
CA ALA A 86 -8.61 -0.25 14.26
C ALA A 86 -7.27 0.10 14.94
N ARG A 87 -7.27 0.37 16.25
CA ARG A 87 -6.02 0.65 16.99
C ARG A 87 -5.07 -0.54 17.03
N ARG A 88 -5.56 -1.78 17.19
CA ARG A 88 -4.74 -3.00 17.11
C ARG A 88 -4.13 -3.17 15.72
N SER A 89 -4.90 -2.89 14.66
CA SER A 89 -4.39 -2.92 13.30
C SER A 89 -3.28 -1.90 13.08
N PHE A 90 -3.44 -0.68 13.62
CA PHE A 90 -2.38 0.34 13.57
C PHE A 90 -1.11 -0.14 14.28
N ARG A 91 -1.22 -0.69 15.51
CA ARG A 91 -0.06 -1.20 16.24
C ARG A 91 0.72 -2.25 15.44
N ARG A 92 0.00 -3.21 14.83
CA ARG A 92 0.60 -4.22 13.94
C ARG A 92 1.29 -3.59 12.73
N PHE A 93 0.71 -2.52 12.18
CA PHE A 93 1.31 -1.77 11.10
C PHE A 93 2.62 -1.10 11.56
N SER A 94 2.64 -0.41 12.70
CA SER A 94 3.84 0.22 13.26
C SER A 94 4.97 -0.81 13.46
N GLU A 95 4.66 -1.97 14.06
CA GLU A 95 5.63 -3.07 14.24
C GLU A 95 6.11 -3.65 12.90
N ALA A 96 5.24 -3.71 11.89
CA ALA A 96 5.57 -4.24 10.58
C ALA A 96 6.41 -3.29 9.73
N VAL A 97 6.21 -1.98 9.85
CA VAL A 97 6.97 -0.91 9.16
C VAL A 97 8.44 -0.92 9.58
N GLU A 98 8.69 -1.17 10.87
CA GLU A 98 10.03 -1.31 11.43
C GLU A 98 10.80 -2.47 10.76
N GLN A 99 10.11 -3.58 10.50
CA GLN A 99 10.66 -4.79 9.89
C GLN A 99 10.46 -4.84 8.36
N ALA A 100 9.93 -3.78 7.76
CA ALA A 100 9.62 -3.75 6.34
C ALA A 100 10.88 -3.58 5.50
N THR A 101 10.96 -4.33 4.41
CA THR A 101 11.91 -4.08 3.33
C THR A 101 11.15 -3.62 2.08
N VAL A 102 11.79 -2.73 1.30
CA VAL A 102 11.24 -2.29 0.02
C VAL A 102 11.31 -3.45 -0.97
N THR A 103 10.21 -3.72 -1.65
CA THR A 103 10.14 -4.67 -2.76
C THR A 103 9.44 -4.00 -3.93
N ALA A 104 10.03 -4.08 -5.12
CA ALA A 104 9.31 -3.68 -6.33
C ALA A 104 8.13 -4.64 -6.52
N GLY A 105 6.91 -4.10 -6.63
CA GLY A 105 5.78 -4.89 -7.08
C GLY A 105 5.98 -5.31 -8.53
N PRO A 106 5.24 -6.33 -9.01
CA PRO A 106 5.09 -6.44 -10.45
C PRO A 106 4.60 -5.09 -10.99
N PRO A 107 5.04 -4.65 -12.18
CA PRO A 107 4.38 -3.54 -12.84
C PRO A 107 2.87 -3.84 -12.84
N LEU A 108 2.01 -2.83 -12.73
CA LEU A 108 0.58 -3.02 -12.99
C LEU A 108 0.49 -3.55 -14.43
N SER A 109 0.47 -4.87 -14.57
CA SER A 109 0.57 -5.52 -15.87
C SER A 109 -0.60 -5.03 -16.68
N ARG A 110 -0.25 -4.39 -17.81
CA ARG A 110 -1.07 -4.36 -19.02
C ARG A 110 -1.73 -5.74 -19.12
N GLU A 111 -3.05 -5.79 -19.11
CA GLU A 111 -3.72 -7.00 -19.58
C GLU A 111 -3.02 -7.44 -20.87
N PRO A 112 -2.62 -8.72 -21.01
CA PRO A 112 -2.16 -9.18 -22.30
C PRO A 112 -3.34 -8.93 -23.25
N GLY A 113 -3.18 -7.94 -24.13
CA GLY A 113 -4.11 -7.74 -25.24
C GLY A 113 -4.31 -9.08 -25.93
N PRO A 114 -5.53 -9.39 -26.40
CA PRO A 114 -5.91 -10.73 -26.82
C PRO A 114 -4.85 -11.28 -27.77
N LEU A 115 -4.37 -12.48 -27.42
CA LEU A 115 -3.42 -13.25 -28.19
C LEU A 115 -3.96 -13.37 -29.61
N THR A 116 -3.53 -12.50 -30.53
CA THR A 116 -3.82 -12.70 -31.94
C THR A 116 -3.01 -13.91 -32.36
N ALA A 117 -3.68 -15.06 -32.37
CA ALA A 117 -3.26 -16.27 -33.02
C ALA A 117 -2.83 -15.91 -34.45
N ARG A 118 -1.52 -15.81 -34.69
CA ARG A 118 -0.98 -15.88 -36.04
C ARG A 118 -0.82 -17.34 -36.40
N MET A 119 -1.96 -17.92 -36.73
CA MET A 119 -2.08 -19.12 -37.56
C MET A 119 -1.58 -18.73 -38.97
N GLY A 120 -0.63 -19.49 -39.53
CA GLY A 120 -0.21 -19.30 -40.92
C GLY A 120 1.24 -19.68 -41.21
N GLU A 121 1.62 -20.91 -40.89
CA GLU A 121 2.82 -21.56 -41.43
C GLU A 121 2.62 -21.79 -42.95
N PRO A 122 3.51 -21.31 -43.84
CA PRO A 122 3.50 -21.74 -45.23
C PRO A 122 4.30 -23.04 -45.35
N ARG A 123 3.60 -24.11 -45.77
CA ARG A 123 4.22 -25.37 -46.17
C ARG A 123 5.23 -25.13 -47.30
N ARG A 124 6.40 -25.75 -47.20
CA ARG A 124 7.17 -26.25 -48.35
C ARG A 124 7.82 -27.58 -47.99
#